data_AF-A0A395GZ57-F1
#
_entry.id   AF-A0A395GZ57-F1
#
_cell.length_a   1.000
_cell.length_b   1.000
_cell.length_c   1.000
_cell.angle_alpha   90.00
_cell.angle_beta   90.00
_cell.angle_gamma   90.00
#
_symmetry.space_group_name_H-M   'P 1'
#
loop_
_entity.id
_entity.type
_entity.pdbx_description
1 polymer ?
#
loop_
_entity_poly.entity_id
_entity_poly.type
_entity_poly.pdbx_seq_one_letter_code
_entity_poly.pdbx_strand_id
1 'polypeptide(L)'
;MVPKKPSFDLDRSGYPHPTDHVRDIFTSTCKTALSQNIPCHPYLQMKFENPGIGQYIDNSTLADDICDEGCGESLKSWMDNVSHSCFNQTIDDTDPTAAGGYIYAGYNLTCLKDPSTQKYCPDVLTPFTVLDSVRSMTLSEMCSYCFTTSLQMRQASPYAAYTEDDKENLEILQGECDLSGPTDLHAPLYTTDEVETAFCASGITHTTADGQTCDSLATQYHIASAAIQIGNPMLVNNCTELVPDRDLCIPLSCDTQYTLQDDNTCESIEWAQRIKVGDIRKYNSWIKADCTNLQTTRPVHGSVLCLSPQGGSHNATGSKSIAPAISSGYTNVIRYAPYNATVANGTTCYCGKWFTIQEGDTCATICVKQGLSSDLFMAVNPSFSSSDCDGSLQVGYTYCVGPDFHWDDPDFWDEDRSTGVPPAPNQSEPP
;
A
#
# COMPACT_ATOMS: atom_id res chain seq x y z
N MET A 1 -20.87 -30.14 -31.53
CA MET A 1 -19.51 -29.84 -31.01
C MET A 1 -19.71 -29.07 -29.72
N VAL A 2 -19.43 -29.69 -28.57
CA VAL A 2 -19.44 -28.96 -27.28
C VAL A 2 -18.23 -28.03 -27.33
N PRO A 3 -18.40 -26.69 -27.23
CA PRO A 3 -17.26 -25.80 -27.17
C PRO A 3 -16.43 -26.15 -25.93
N LYS A 4 -15.12 -26.36 -26.11
CA LYS A 4 -14.20 -26.56 -24.97
C LYS A 4 -14.27 -25.29 -24.11
N LYS A 5 -14.67 -25.42 -22.84
CA LYS A 5 -14.58 -24.31 -21.89
C LYS A 5 -13.11 -23.85 -21.80
N PRO A 6 -12.85 -22.53 -21.72
CA PRO A 6 -11.52 -22.04 -21.42
C PRO A 6 -11.04 -22.67 -20.11
N SER A 7 -9.74 -22.90 -20.00
CA SER A 7 -9.13 -23.47 -18.81
C SER A 7 -7.85 -22.73 -18.50
N PHE A 8 -7.57 -22.58 -17.21
CA PHE A 8 -6.46 -21.76 -16.73
C PHE A 8 -5.46 -22.61 -15.97
N ASP A 9 -4.20 -22.21 -16.07
CA ASP A 9 -3.07 -22.77 -15.34
C ASP A 9 -2.69 -21.77 -14.25
N LEU A 10 -2.81 -22.18 -12.99
CA LEU A 10 -2.49 -21.33 -11.85
C LEU A 10 -0.97 -21.19 -11.62
N ASP A 11 -0.12 -21.87 -12.41
CA ASP A 11 1.32 -21.55 -12.55
C ASP A 11 1.53 -20.18 -13.24
N ARG A 12 0.50 -19.63 -13.90
CA ARG A 12 0.49 -18.25 -14.41
C ARG A 12 -0.24 -17.32 -13.44
N SER A 13 0.21 -17.29 -12.19
CA SER A 13 -0.08 -16.17 -11.30
C SER A 13 0.28 -14.87 -12.03
N GLY A 14 -0.65 -13.91 -12.11
CA GLY A 14 -0.48 -12.61 -12.77
C GLY A 14 0.57 -11.68 -12.14
N TYR A 15 1.58 -12.24 -11.48
CA TYR A 15 2.80 -11.57 -11.05
C TYR A 15 3.82 -11.59 -12.20
N PRO A 16 4.70 -10.56 -12.31
CA PRO A 16 5.74 -10.54 -13.32
C PRO A 16 6.54 -11.84 -13.21
N HIS A 17 6.69 -12.53 -14.34
CA HIS A 17 7.36 -13.83 -14.48
C HIS A 17 8.32 -14.13 -13.34
N PRO A 18 8.09 -15.20 -12.55
CA PRO A 18 9.16 -15.76 -11.76
C PRO A 18 10.26 -16.09 -12.77
N THR A 19 11.41 -15.44 -12.61
CA THR A 19 12.61 -15.87 -13.34
C THR A 19 12.77 -17.38 -13.12
N ASP A 20 13.37 -18.09 -14.07
CA ASP A 20 13.53 -19.56 -14.03
C ASP A 20 14.15 -20.11 -12.71
N HIS A 21 14.61 -19.23 -11.80
CA HIS A 21 15.08 -19.53 -10.45
C HIS A 21 14.00 -19.92 -9.42
N VAL A 22 12.75 -19.44 -9.48
CA VAL A 22 11.70 -19.83 -8.50
C VAL A 22 11.18 -21.24 -8.77
N ARG A 23 11.30 -21.70 -10.03
CA ARG A 23 10.92 -23.04 -10.45
C ARG A 23 11.79 -24.14 -9.86
N ASP A 24 12.93 -23.89 -9.21
CA ASP A 24 13.77 -24.95 -8.65
C ASP A 24 13.47 -25.32 -7.19
N ILE A 25 12.53 -24.63 -6.52
CA ILE A 25 12.24 -24.82 -5.09
C ILE A 25 11.17 -25.91 -4.85
N PHE A 26 10.25 -26.11 -5.80
CA PHE A 26 9.17 -27.08 -5.67
C PHE A 26 9.56 -28.50 -6.05
N THR A 27 9.02 -29.46 -5.30
CA THR A 27 9.05 -30.88 -5.69
C THR A 27 8.33 -31.07 -7.03
N SER A 28 8.73 -32.08 -7.80
CA SER A 28 8.07 -32.41 -9.07
C SER A 28 6.59 -32.73 -8.90
N THR A 29 6.20 -33.31 -7.76
CA THR A 29 4.81 -33.57 -7.39
C THR A 29 4.05 -32.28 -7.13
N CYS A 30 4.63 -31.32 -6.40
CA CYS A 30 3.99 -30.03 -6.17
C CYS A 30 3.81 -29.24 -7.48
N LYS A 31 4.84 -29.18 -8.34
CA LYS A 31 4.74 -28.57 -9.67
C LYS A 31 3.60 -29.18 -10.50
N THR A 32 3.50 -30.51 -10.50
CA THR A 32 2.44 -31.20 -11.23
C THR A 32 1.05 -30.86 -10.69
N ALA A 33 0.90 -30.75 -9.37
CA ALA A 33 -0.36 -30.36 -8.75
C ALA A 33 -0.74 -28.90 -9.06
N LEU A 34 0.22 -27.97 -8.99
CA LEU A 34 0.00 -26.55 -9.29
C LEU A 34 -0.42 -26.34 -10.75
N SER A 35 0.21 -27.05 -11.69
CA SER A 35 -0.10 -26.97 -13.13
C SER A 35 -1.34 -27.76 -13.57
N GLN A 36 -2.15 -28.25 -12.63
CA GLN A 36 -3.39 -28.94 -12.97
C GLN A 36 -4.36 -27.97 -13.65
N ASN A 37 -4.85 -28.38 -14.83
CA ASN A 37 -5.77 -27.59 -15.62
C ASN A 37 -7.17 -27.54 -14.99
N ILE A 38 -7.70 -26.34 -14.76
CA ILE A 38 -9.02 -26.14 -14.15
C ILE A 38 -10.00 -25.59 -15.19
N PRO A 39 -11.02 -26.37 -15.63
CA PRO A 39 -11.97 -25.98 -16.66
C PRO A 39 -13.10 -25.10 -16.10
N CYS A 40 -12.74 -23.91 -15.61
CA CYS A 40 -13.66 -22.93 -15.05
C CYS A 40 -13.84 -21.72 -15.96
N HIS A 41 -14.97 -21.02 -15.79
CA HIS A 41 -15.19 -19.77 -16.51
C HIS A 41 -14.14 -18.70 -16.09
N PRO A 42 -13.53 -17.94 -17.03
CA PRO A 42 -12.45 -16.98 -16.77
C PRO A 42 -12.78 -15.90 -15.73
N TYR A 43 -14.07 -15.60 -15.59
CA TYR A 43 -14.57 -14.61 -14.64
C TYR A 43 -14.09 -14.87 -13.20
N LEU A 44 -14.02 -16.13 -12.79
CA LEU A 44 -13.63 -16.48 -11.42
C LEU A 44 -12.18 -16.08 -11.13
N GLN A 45 -11.26 -16.36 -12.06
CA GLN A 45 -9.86 -15.94 -11.91
C GLN A 45 -9.74 -14.42 -11.87
N MET A 46 -10.42 -13.72 -12.78
CA MET A 46 -10.37 -12.24 -12.85
C MET A 46 -10.96 -11.56 -11.60
N LYS A 47 -11.91 -12.21 -10.91
CA LYS A 47 -12.59 -11.62 -9.75
C LYS A 47 -12.01 -12.02 -8.40
N PHE A 48 -11.37 -13.17 -8.32
CA PHE A 48 -10.91 -13.74 -7.06
C PHE A 48 -9.39 -13.96 -7.07
N GLU A 49 -8.64 -12.92 -7.44
CA GLU A 49 -7.18 -12.87 -7.30
C GLU A 49 -6.75 -12.66 -5.83
N ASN A 50 -7.68 -12.21 -4.98
CA ASN A 50 -7.52 -11.95 -3.56
C ASN A 50 -8.76 -12.46 -2.78
N PRO A 51 -8.68 -12.61 -1.44
CA PRO A 51 -9.85 -12.93 -0.62
C PRO A 51 -11.00 -11.98 -0.89
N GLY A 52 -12.19 -12.54 -1.11
CA GLY A 52 -13.37 -11.76 -1.46
C GLY A 52 -14.64 -12.28 -0.83
N ILE A 53 -15.72 -11.52 -1.04
CA ILE A 53 -17.09 -11.96 -0.81
C ILE A 53 -17.70 -12.38 -2.17
N GLY A 54 -18.66 -13.30 -2.17
CA GLY A 54 -19.30 -13.80 -3.39
C GLY A 54 -19.83 -12.67 -4.28
N GLN A 55 -19.87 -12.90 -5.59
CA GLN A 55 -20.26 -11.87 -6.56
C GLN A 55 -21.72 -12.01 -6.99
N TYR A 56 -22.44 -10.89 -7.05
CA TYR A 56 -23.73 -10.83 -7.73
C TYR A 56 -23.52 -10.86 -9.26
N ILE A 57 -24.32 -11.67 -9.96
CA ILE A 57 -24.24 -11.82 -11.42
C ILE A 57 -25.63 -11.64 -12.01
N ASP A 58 -25.88 -10.44 -12.55
CA ASP A 58 -27.19 -10.04 -13.08
C ASP A 58 -27.74 -10.96 -14.19
N ASN A 59 -26.86 -11.48 -15.04
CA ASN A 59 -27.25 -12.38 -16.11
C ASN A 59 -27.27 -13.83 -15.61
N SER A 60 -28.48 -14.39 -15.44
CA SER A 60 -28.66 -15.76 -14.95
C SER A 60 -27.99 -16.84 -15.81
N THR A 61 -27.92 -16.66 -17.13
CA THR A 61 -27.23 -17.62 -18.02
C THR A 61 -25.71 -17.58 -17.79
N LEU A 62 -25.16 -16.39 -17.55
CA LEU A 62 -23.75 -16.24 -17.21
C LEU A 62 -23.46 -16.77 -15.80
N ALA A 63 -24.36 -16.54 -14.84
CA ALA A 63 -24.26 -17.10 -13.50
C ALA A 63 -24.24 -18.63 -13.55
N ASP A 64 -25.12 -19.26 -14.32
CA ASP A 64 -25.15 -20.72 -14.49
C ASP A 64 -23.89 -21.28 -15.17
N ASP A 65 -23.29 -20.56 -16.13
CA ASP A 65 -22.03 -21.01 -16.75
C ASP A 65 -20.82 -20.87 -15.82
N ILE A 66 -20.80 -19.82 -14.98
CA ILE A 66 -19.79 -19.62 -13.94
C ILE A 66 -19.95 -20.65 -12.81
N CYS A 67 -21.19 -20.95 -12.42
CA CYS A 67 -21.56 -21.87 -11.35
C CYS A 67 -21.74 -23.31 -11.82
N ASP A 68 -21.00 -23.69 -12.85
CA ASP A 68 -20.93 -25.05 -13.35
C ASP A 68 -20.38 -26.00 -12.27
N GLU A 69 -21.15 -27.04 -11.92
CA GLU A 69 -20.76 -28.00 -10.87
C GLU A 69 -19.40 -28.67 -11.15
N GLY A 70 -19.06 -28.92 -12.42
CA GLY A 70 -17.79 -29.50 -12.82
C GLY A 70 -16.60 -28.54 -12.58
N CYS A 71 -16.82 -27.22 -12.66
CA CYS A 71 -15.84 -26.24 -12.22
C CYS A 71 -15.62 -26.33 -10.69
N GLY A 72 -16.70 -26.39 -9.90
CA GLY A 72 -16.62 -26.55 -8.45
C GLY A 72 -15.87 -27.82 -8.01
N GLU A 73 -16.16 -28.95 -8.65
CA GLU A 73 -15.45 -30.22 -8.42
C GLU A 73 -13.97 -30.12 -8.79
N SER A 74 -13.65 -29.44 -9.89
CA SER A 74 -12.26 -29.26 -10.36
C SER A 74 -11.46 -28.36 -9.43
N LEU A 75 -12.04 -27.27 -8.94
CA LEU A 75 -11.41 -26.38 -7.95
C LEU A 75 -11.16 -27.10 -6.63
N LYS A 76 -12.15 -27.87 -6.15
CA LYS A 76 -11.99 -28.69 -4.95
C LYS A 76 -10.86 -29.71 -5.11
N SER A 77 -10.85 -30.43 -6.23
CA SER A 77 -9.83 -31.42 -6.55
C SER A 77 -8.43 -30.80 -6.61
N TRP A 78 -8.29 -29.63 -7.25
CA TRP A 78 -7.04 -28.88 -7.27
C TRP A 78 -6.58 -28.52 -5.84
N MET A 79 -7.49 -28.01 -5.02
CA MET A 79 -7.21 -27.61 -3.63
C MET A 79 -6.72 -28.79 -2.77
N ASP A 80 -7.44 -29.91 -2.83
CA ASP A 80 -7.09 -31.14 -2.10
C ASP A 80 -5.74 -31.70 -2.59
N ASN A 81 -5.43 -31.58 -3.88
CA ASN A 81 -4.18 -32.07 -4.47
C ASN A 81 -2.97 -31.17 -4.12
N VAL A 82 -3.12 -29.84 -4.20
CA VAL A 82 -2.03 -28.89 -3.90
C VAL A 82 -1.72 -28.89 -2.42
N SER A 83 -2.73 -28.84 -1.54
CA SER A 83 -2.52 -28.91 -0.08
C SER A 83 -1.74 -30.16 0.34
N HIS A 84 -1.96 -31.29 -0.34
CA HIS A 84 -1.22 -32.52 -0.09
C HIS A 84 0.17 -32.52 -0.73
N SER A 85 0.27 -32.21 -2.02
CA SER A 85 1.50 -32.35 -2.83
C SER A 85 2.53 -31.25 -2.55
N CYS A 86 2.07 -30.09 -2.07
CA CYS A 86 2.89 -28.93 -1.76
C CYS A 86 3.08 -28.71 -0.26
N PHE A 87 2.77 -29.70 0.58
CA PHE A 87 2.94 -29.60 2.03
C PHE A 87 4.36 -29.14 2.41
N ASN A 88 4.46 -28.17 3.32
CA ASN A 88 5.70 -27.50 3.76
C ASN A 88 6.54 -26.84 2.64
N GLN A 89 5.91 -26.45 1.53
CA GLN A 89 6.53 -25.62 0.50
C GLN A 89 5.78 -24.29 0.43
N THR A 90 6.46 -23.20 0.06
CA THR A 90 5.87 -21.85 -0.04
C THR A 90 6.19 -21.22 -1.40
N ILE A 91 5.29 -20.38 -1.90
CA ILE A 91 5.51 -19.49 -3.06
C ILE A 91 5.67 -18.09 -2.48
N ASP A 92 6.87 -17.51 -2.51
CA ASP A 92 7.14 -16.16 -1.95
C ASP A 92 6.48 -15.97 -0.57
N ASP A 93 6.77 -16.88 0.36
CA ASP A 93 6.23 -16.87 1.73
C ASP A 93 4.70 -16.98 1.84
N THR A 94 4.05 -17.47 0.78
CA THR A 94 2.61 -17.74 0.73
C THR A 94 2.32 -19.23 0.60
N ASP A 95 1.23 -19.69 1.22
CA ASP A 95 0.73 -21.05 1.03
C ASP A 95 0.43 -21.31 -0.47
N PRO A 96 0.98 -22.38 -1.08
CA PRO A 96 0.77 -22.71 -2.50
C PRO A 96 -0.70 -22.87 -2.90
N THR A 97 -1.58 -23.07 -1.92
CA THR A 97 -3.03 -23.16 -2.15
C THR A 97 -3.73 -21.81 -2.28
N ALA A 98 -3.10 -20.69 -1.90
CA ALA A 98 -3.76 -19.39 -1.76
C ALA A 98 -4.53 -18.95 -3.02
N ALA A 99 -3.87 -18.94 -4.18
CA ALA A 99 -4.46 -18.46 -5.44
C ALA A 99 -5.71 -19.26 -5.84
N GLY A 100 -5.65 -20.59 -5.82
CA GLY A 100 -6.82 -21.42 -6.14
C GLY A 100 -7.84 -21.47 -5.00
N GLY A 101 -7.41 -21.29 -3.76
CA GLY A 101 -8.26 -21.19 -2.59
C GLY A 101 -9.17 -19.95 -2.64
N TYR A 102 -8.65 -18.78 -3.05
CA TYR A 102 -9.44 -17.57 -3.24
C TYR A 102 -10.54 -17.77 -4.29
N ILE A 103 -10.16 -18.37 -5.42
CA ILE A 103 -11.09 -18.70 -6.51
C ILE A 103 -12.15 -19.71 -6.04
N TYR A 104 -11.77 -20.73 -5.27
CA TYR A 104 -12.68 -21.74 -4.77
C TYR A 104 -13.66 -21.20 -3.73
N ALA A 105 -13.19 -20.38 -2.79
CA ALA A 105 -14.05 -19.69 -1.83
C ALA A 105 -15.01 -18.72 -2.54
N GLY A 106 -14.50 -17.95 -3.50
CA GLY A 106 -15.28 -17.06 -4.35
C GLY A 106 -16.36 -17.78 -5.15
N TYR A 107 -16.03 -18.94 -5.76
CA TYR A 107 -17.00 -19.82 -6.42
C TYR A 107 -18.09 -20.28 -5.44
N ASN A 108 -17.72 -20.84 -4.29
CA ASN A 108 -18.68 -21.37 -3.33
C ASN A 108 -19.66 -20.28 -2.83
N LEU A 109 -19.18 -19.06 -2.57
CA LEU A 109 -20.02 -17.94 -2.12
C LEU A 109 -20.90 -17.38 -3.25
N THR A 110 -20.34 -17.27 -4.46
CA THR A 110 -21.08 -16.77 -5.65
C THR A 110 -22.19 -17.74 -6.05
N CYS A 111 -21.90 -19.03 -5.98
CA CYS A 111 -22.77 -20.11 -6.46
C CYS A 111 -23.66 -20.73 -5.37
N LEU A 112 -23.61 -20.19 -4.14
CA LEU A 112 -24.52 -20.55 -3.08
C LEU A 112 -25.96 -20.26 -3.51
N LYS A 113 -26.83 -21.27 -3.43
CA LYS A 113 -28.26 -21.12 -3.74
C LYS A 113 -29.10 -21.24 -2.49
N ASP A 114 -30.13 -20.41 -2.39
CA ASP A 114 -31.20 -20.61 -1.42
C ASP A 114 -31.92 -21.93 -1.73
N PRO A 115 -31.94 -22.91 -0.82
CA PRO A 115 -32.55 -24.21 -1.06
C PRO A 115 -34.04 -24.12 -1.35
N SER A 116 -34.72 -23.09 -0.84
CA SER A 116 -36.17 -22.91 -1.00
C SER A 116 -36.54 -22.30 -2.35
N THR A 117 -35.80 -21.28 -2.81
CA THR A 117 -36.12 -20.54 -4.04
C THR A 117 -35.25 -20.94 -5.23
N GLN A 118 -34.15 -21.66 -5.00
CA GLN A 118 -33.13 -22.01 -5.98
C GLN A 118 -32.44 -20.79 -6.64
N LYS A 119 -32.62 -19.60 -6.06
CA LYS A 119 -31.92 -18.38 -6.49
C LYS A 119 -30.53 -18.32 -5.88
N TYR A 120 -29.59 -17.71 -6.59
CA TYR A 120 -28.26 -17.44 -6.05
C TYR A 120 -28.38 -16.47 -4.88
N CYS A 121 -27.67 -16.77 -3.79
CA CYS A 121 -27.74 -15.98 -2.57
C CYS A 121 -27.27 -14.53 -2.74
N PRO A 122 -26.21 -14.22 -3.53
CA PRO A 122 -25.92 -12.83 -3.90
C PRO A 122 -27.12 -12.08 -4.50
N ASP A 123 -27.96 -12.74 -5.31
CA ASP A 123 -29.18 -12.14 -5.87
C ASP A 123 -30.25 -11.90 -4.81
N VAL A 124 -30.37 -12.82 -3.84
CA VAL A 124 -31.31 -12.71 -2.71
C VAL A 124 -30.91 -11.59 -1.75
N LEU A 125 -29.61 -11.36 -1.57
CA LEU A 125 -29.06 -10.37 -0.63
C LEU A 125 -29.01 -8.96 -1.20
N THR A 126 -28.86 -8.79 -2.52
CA THR A 126 -28.81 -7.46 -3.18
C THR A 126 -29.93 -6.49 -2.75
N PRO A 127 -31.20 -6.90 -2.54
CA PRO A 127 -32.28 -6.01 -2.13
C PRO A 127 -32.31 -5.66 -0.64
N PHE A 128 -31.45 -6.24 0.19
CA PHE A 128 -31.48 -6.02 1.64
C PHE A 128 -31.11 -4.56 1.96
N THR A 129 -31.71 -4.02 3.01
CA THR A 129 -31.44 -2.64 3.43
C THR A 129 -30.01 -2.55 3.99
N VAL A 130 -29.23 -1.59 3.48
CA VAL A 130 -27.90 -1.30 4.04
C VAL A 130 -28.08 -0.56 5.36
N LEU A 131 -27.61 -1.18 6.45
CA LEU A 131 -27.75 -0.67 7.82
C LEU A 131 -26.39 -0.70 8.52
N ASP A 132 -26.19 0.19 9.48
CA ASP A 132 -24.92 0.30 10.24
C ASP A 132 -24.71 -0.86 11.23
N SER A 133 -25.74 -1.68 11.48
CA SER A 133 -25.65 -2.84 12.37
C SER A 133 -26.63 -3.93 11.97
N VAL A 134 -26.19 -5.19 12.07
CA VAL A 134 -27.05 -6.37 11.88
C VAL A 134 -28.22 -6.36 12.88
N ARG A 135 -28.06 -5.81 14.09
CA ARG A 135 -29.14 -5.68 15.08
C ARG A 135 -30.32 -4.83 14.60
N SER A 136 -30.09 -3.96 13.62
CA SER A 136 -31.11 -3.09 13.03
C SER A 136 -31.88 -3.76 11.90
N MET A 137 -31.43 -4.93 11.41
CA MET A 137 -32.10 -5.69 10.36
C MET A 137 -33.42 -6.29 10.85
N THR A 138 -34.34 -6.55 9.92
CA THR A 138 -35.51 -7.37 10.23
C THR A 138 -35.07 -8.80 10.55
N LEU A 139 -35.76 -9.48 11.48
CA LEU A 139 -35.44 -10.87 11.84
C LEU A 139 -35.48 -11.80 10.62
N SER A 140 -36.34 -11.52 9.63
CA SER A 140 -36.42 -12.29 8.39
C SER A 140 -35.21 -12.13 7.47
N GLU A 141 -34.63 -10.94 7.37
CA GLU A 141 -33.42 -10.70 6.59
C GLU A 141 -32.20 -11.23 7.35
N MET A 142 -32.10 -10.88 8.64
CA MET A 142 -31.06 -11.28 9.57
C MET A 142 -30.89 -12.81 9.62
N CYS A 143 -31.99 -13.54 9.80
CA CYS A 143 -31.95 -15.00 9.89
C CYS A 143 -32.25 -15.68 8.55
N SER A 144 -32.17 -14.95 7.43
CA SER A 144 -32.32 -15.58 6.11
C SER A 144 -31.20 -16.59 5.87
N TYR A 145 -31.52 -17.67 5.14
CA TYR A 145 -30.54 -18.72 4.82
C TYR A 145 -29.30 -18.13 4.13
N CYS A 146 -29.50 -17.25 3.15
CA CYS A 146 -28.40 -16.67 2.39
C CYS A 146 -27.48 -15.80 3.23
N PHE A 147 -28.03 -15.00 4.15
CA PHE A 147 -27.21 -14.13 4.98
C PHE A 147 -26.39 -14.94 5.99
N THR A 148 -27.06 -15.80 6.75
CA THR A 148 -26.44 -16.62 7.79
C THR A 148 -25.42 -17.60 7.20
N THR A 149 -25.77 -18.31 6.13
CA THR A 149 -24.90 -19.30 5.50
C THR A 149 -23.70 -18.66 4.82
N SER A 150 -23.87 -17.53 4.13
CA SER A 150 -22.73 -16.85 3.49
C SER A 150 -21.70 -16.37 4.52
N LEU A 151 -22.14 -15.85 5.68
CA LEU A 151 -21.24 -15.45 6.76
C LEU A 151 -20.54 -16.64 7.40
N GLN A 152 -21.25 -17.74 7.66
CA GLN A 152 -20.64 -18.99 8.14
C GLN A 152 -19.64 -19.58 7.13
N MET A 153 -19.91 -19.51 5.83
CA MET A 153 -18.98 -19.96 4.79
C MET A 153 -17.73 -19.10 4.72
N ARG A 154 -17.86 -17.79 4.93
CA ARG A 154 -16.72 -16.87 5.04
C ARG A 154 -15.87 -17.21 6.25
N GLN A 155 -16.49 -17.42 7.40
CA GLN A 155 -15.80 -17.87 8.61
C GLN A 155 -15.19 -19.27 8.43
N ALA A 156 -15.78 -20.17 7.65
CA ALA A 156 -15.25 -21.53 7.48
C ALA A 156 -14.03 -21.62 6.56
N SER A 157 -13.71 -20.55 5.80
CA SER A 157 -12.66 -20.55 4.79
C SER A 157 -11.62 -19.46 5.05
N PRO A 158 -10.33 -19.79 5.26
CA PRO A 158 -9.29 -18.79 5.38
C PRO A 158 -9.04 -18.02 4.07
N TYR A 159 -9.59 -18.49 2.95
CA TYR A 159 -9.48 -17.88 1.63
C TYR A 159 -10.63 -16.90 1.30
N ALA A 160 -11.63 -16.79 2.18
CA ALA A 160 -12.70 -15.82 2.05
C ALA A 160 -12.39 -14.55 2.86
N ALA A 161 -12.90 -13.40 2.43
CA ALA A 161 -12.79 -12.20 3.25
C ALA A 161 -13.64 -12.35 4.52
N TYR A 162 -13.02 -12.25 5.70
CA TYR A 162 -13.68 -12.32 7.01
C TYR A 162 -12.98 -11.38 7.99
N THR A 163 -13.69 -10.36 8.48
CA THR A 163 -13.16 -9.28 9.32
C THR A 163 -13.65 -9.38 10.78
N GLU A 164 -13.13 -8.51 11.66
CA GLU A 164 -13.66 -8.38 13.03
C GLU A 164 -15.15 -7.97 13.05
N ASP A 165 -15.59 -7.13 12.11
CA ASP A 165 -17.02 -6.78 11.97
C ASP A 165 -17.86 -8.02 11.60
N ASP A 166 -17.33 -8.90 10.75
CA ASP A 166 -18.00 -10.15 10.40
C ASP A 166 -18.06 -11.12 11.58
N LYS A 167 -17.04 -11.13 12.44
CA LYS A 167 -17.04 -11.87 13.71
C LYS A 167 -18.13 -11.37 14.65
N GLU A 168 -18.17 -10.06 14.91
CA GLU A 168 -19.21 -9.48 15.77
C GLU A 168 -20.62 -9.78 15.22
N ASN A 169 -20.80 -9.62 13.91
CA ASN A 169 -22.06 -9.95 13.25
C ASN A 169 -22.43 -11.42 13.40
N LEU A 170 -21.49 -12.35 13.24
CA LEU A 170 -21.76 -13.78 13.39
C LEU A 170 -22.12 -14.14 14.84
N GLU A 171 -21.47 -13.53 15.84
CA GLU A 171 -21.80 -13.72 17.26
C GLU A 171 -23.21 -13.22 17.59
N ILE A 172 -23.64 -12.09 17.01
CA ILE A 172 -25.02 -11.61 17.11
C ILE A 172 -26.00 -12.63 16.50
N LEU A 173 -25.71 -13.12 15.29
CA LEU A 173 -26.56 -14.10 14.61
C LEU A 173 -26.65 -15.44 15.37
N GLN A 174 -25.60 -15.86 16.08
CA GLN A 174 -25.65 -17.05 16.94
C GLN A 174 -26.67 -16.90 18.09
N GLY A 175 -26.80 -15.69 18.65
CA GLY A 175 -27.78 -15.40 19.68
C GLY A 175 -29.21 -15.23 19.17
N GLU A 176 -29.38 -14.58 18.01
CA GLU A 176 -30.71 -14.18 17.51
C GLU A 176 -31.33 -15.18 16.51
N CYS A 177 -30.51 -16.00 15.84
CA CYS A 177 -30.94 -16.91 14.77
C CYS A 177 -30.69 -18.41 15.08
N ASP A 178 -30.47 -18.78 16.34
CA ASP A 178 -30.21 -20.16 16.79
C ASP A 178 -29.04 -20.85 16.04
N LEU A 179 -28.01 -20.08 15.67
CA LEU A 179 -26.82 -20.62 15.00
C LEU A 179 -25.76 -21.08 16.01
N SER A 180 -24.89 -21.98 15.58
CA SER A 180 -23.70 -22.40 16.33
C SER A 180 -22.51 -22.58 15.39
N GLY A 181 -21.30 -22.50 15.93
CA GLY A 181 -20.06 -22.67 15.17
C GLY A 181 -18.94 -21.75 15.67
N PRO A 182 -17.74 -21.84 15.07
CA PRO A 182 -16.66 -20.94 15.38
C PRO A 182 -16.93 -19.52 14.84
N THR A 183 -16.34 -18.51 15.49
CA THR A 183 -16.42 -17.09 15.10
C THR A 183 -15.05 -16.43 14.99
N ASP A 184 -13.99 -17.13 15.42
CA ASP A 184 -12.65 -16.57 15.40
C ASP A 184 -12.12 -16.38 13.97
N LEU A 185 -11.31 -15.33 13.81
CA LEU A 185 -10.58 -15.06 12.57
C LEU A 185 -9.54 -16.16 12.32
N HIS A 186 -9.30 -16.45 11.05
CA HIS A 186 -8.21 -17.33 10.65
C HIS A 186 -6.86 -16.64 10.76
N ALA A 187 -5.81 -17.45 10.95
CA ALA A 187 -4.46 -16.97 10.73
C ALA A 187 -4.29 -16.51 9.26
N PRO A 188 -3.46 -15.48 9.00
CA PRO A 188 -3.16 -15.07 7.64
C PRO A 188 -2.56 -16.22 6.81
N LEU A 189 -2.87 -16.26 5.52
CA LEU A 189 -2.39 -17.27 4.57
C LEU A 189 -0.95 -17.03 4.08
N TYR A 190 -0.37 -15.90 4.43
CA TYR A 190 1.04 -15.60 4.25
C TYR A 190 1.78 -15.90 5.56
N THR A 191 2.98 -16.48 5.45
CA THR A 191 3.88 -16.49 6.60
C THR A 191 4.26 -15.05 6.85
N THR A 192 3.79 -14.51 7.97
CA THR A 192 4.25 -13.22 8.45
C THR A 192 5.76 -13.28 8.57
N ASP A 193 6.47 -12.46 7.80
CA ASP A 193 7.85 -12.12 8.11
C ASP A 193 7.92 -11.77 9.60
N GLU A 194 9.05 -12.08 10.25
CA GLU A 194 9.33 -11.52 11.56
C GLU A 194 9.10 -10.02 11.45
N VAL A 195 8.07 -9.50 12.14
CA VAL A 195 7.76 -8.07 12.16
C VAL A 195 9.07 -7.39 12.51
N GLU A 196 9.70 -6.73 11.52
CA GLU A 196 10.93 -5.99 11.76
C GLU A 196 10.66 -5.14 12.99
N THR A 197 11.47 -5.33 14.03
CA THR A 197 11.24 -4.68 15.31
C THR A 197 11.05 -3.19 15.05
N ALA A 198 9.88 -2.65 15.40
CA ALA A 198 9.50 -1.28 15.09
C ALA A 198 10.65 -0.34 15.45
N PHE A 199 11.31 0.19 14.41
CA PHE A 199 12.51 1.00 14.60
C PHE A 199 12.10 2.38 15.08
N CYS A 200 12.47 2.71 16.32
CA CYS A 200 12.28 4.04 16.86
C CYS A 200 13.65 4.73 17.01
N ALA A 201 13.96 5.64 16.09
CA ALA A 201 15.26 6.30 16.02
C ALA A 201 15.66 7.06 17.30
N SER A 202 14.67 7.58 18.04
CA SER A 202 14.90 8.26 19.33
C SER A 202 15.07 7.28 20.50
N GLY A 203 14.61 6.03 20.35
CA GLY A 203 14.44 5.07 21.44
C GLY A 203 13.34 5.43 22.44
N ILE A 204 12.50 6.42 22.14
CA ILE A 204 11.44 6.90 23.04
C ILE A 204 10.09 6.42 22.52
N THR A 205 9.34 5.72 23.38
CA THR A 205 7.97 5.29 23.12
C THR A 205 7.01 5.97 24.10
N HIS A 206 5.83 6.35 23.63
CA HIS A 206 4.77 6.94 24.44
C HIS A 206 3.45 6.20 24.23
N THR A 207 2.83 5.74 25.32
CA THR A 207 1.48 5.16 25.28
C THR A 207 0.43 6.26 25.33
N THR A 208 -0.42 6.34 24.32
CA THR A 208 -1.47 7.36 24.19
C THR A 208 -2.54 7.22 25.28
N ALA A 209 -3.03 8.36 25.76
CA ALA A 209 -4.14 8.47 26.70
C ALA A 209 -5.35 9.14 26.06
N ASP A 210 -6.52 8.95 26.67
CA ASP A 210 -7.78 9.56 26.21
C ASP A 210 -7.67 11.10 26.10
N GLY A 211 -8.18 11.64 25.01
CA GLY A 211 -8.13 13.07 24.69
C GLY A 211 -6.75 13.64 24.29
N GLN A 212 -5.72 12.80 24.11
CA GLN A 212 -4.43 13.26 23.57
C GLN A 212 -4.49 13.53 22.06
N THR A 213 -3.69 14.51 21.63
CA THR A 213 -3.55 14.91 20.22
C THR A 213 -2.08 14.93 19.82
N CYS A 214 -1.77 14.92 18.52
CA CYS A 214 -0.39 15.11 18.07
C CYS A 214 0.19 16.43 18.59
N ASP A 215 -0.61 17.51 18.66
CA ASP A 215 -0.15 18.82 19.13
C ASP A 215 0.22 18.80 20.61
N SER A 216 -0.53 18.07 21.43
CA SER A 216 -0.24 17.90 22.86
C SER A 216 1.07 17.13 23.08
N LEU A 217 1.28 16.04 22.34
CA LEU A 217 2.51 15.24 22.40
C LEU A 217 3.69 16.00 21.80
N ALA A 218 3.47 16.75 20.71
CA ALA A 218 4.48 17.55 20.07
C ALA A 218 5.06 18.59 21.02
N THR A 219 4.18 19.29 21.74
CA THR A 219 4.56 20.25 22.78
C THR A 219 5.31 19.57 23.92
N GLN A 220 4.87 18.39 24.36
CA GLN A 220 5.49 17.63 25.45
C GLN A 220 6.92 17.16 25.11
N TYR A 221 7.13 16.65 23.89
CA TYR A 221 8.39 16.03 23.48
C TYR A 221 9.30 16.94 22.66
N HIS A 222 8.93 18.21 22.47
CA HIS A 222 9.65 19.16 21.64
C HIS A 222 9.86 18.70 20.19
N ILE A 223 8.82 18.12 19.56
CA ILE A 223 8.84 17.61 18.17
C ILE A 223 7.84 18.36 17.28
N ALA A 224 7.85 18.12 15.97
CA ALA A 224 6.75 18.54 15.10
C ALA A 224 5.58 17.57 15.22
N SER A 225 4.33 18.06 15.22
CA SER A 225 3.13 17.21 15.24
C SER A 225 3.12 16.22 14.09
N ALA A 226 3.47 16.69 12.89
CA ALA A 226 3.52 15.88 11.69
C ALA A 226 4.54 14.76 11.78
N ALA A 227 5.62 14.95 12.55
CA ALA A 227 6.63 13.90 12.73
C ALA A 227 6.05 12.69 13.49
N ILE A 228 5.08 12.89 14.38
CA ILE A 228 4.38 11.79 15.06
C ILE A 228 3.61 10.96 14.04
N GLN A 229 2.84 11.64 13.18
CA GLN A 229 2.07 10.98 12.14
C GLN A 229 2.97 10.24 11.13
N ILE A 230 4.02 10.90 10.64
CA ILE A 230 4.98 10.34 9.68
C ILE A 230 5.79 9.19 10.30
N GLY A 231 6.12 9.28 11.60
CA GLY A 231 6.85 8.24 12.32
C GLY A 231 5.97 7.05 12.74
N ASN A 232 4.64 7.18 12.68
CA ASN A 232 3.69 6.15 13.07
C ASN A 232 2.51 6.04 12.06
N PRO A 233 2.78 5.90 10.75
CA PRO A 233 1.77 6.11 9.70
C PRO A 233 0.65 5.06 9.73
N MET A 234 0.93 3.86 10.26
CA MET A 234 -0.07 2.79 10.42
C MET A 234 -0.97 2.97 11.66
N LEU A 235 -0.54 3.80 12.62
CA LEU A 235 -1.22 3.99 13.90
C LEU A 235 -1.90 5.37 13.99
N VAL A 236 -1.43 6.34 13.22
CA VAL A 236 -1.87 7.74 13.26
C VAL A 236 -2.26 8.18 11.86
N ASN A 237 -3.58 8.26 11.63
CA ASN A 237 -4.18 8.83 10.42
C ASN A 237 -4.81 10.21 10.67
N ASN A 238 -4.99 10.58 11.95
CA ASN A 238 -5.57 11.85 12.38
C ASN A 238 -4.81 12.36 13.60
N CYS A 239 -4.47 13.65 13.58
CA CYS A 239 -3.75 14.32 14.66
C CYS A 239 -4.64 15.09 15.64
N THR A 240 -5.95 15.22 15.37
CA THR A 240 -6.90 15.91 16.27
C THR A 240 -7.36 15.05 17.43
N GLU A 241 -7.28 13.72 17.29
CA GLU A 241 -7.69 12.76 18.32
C GLU A 241 -6.89 11.47 18.13
N LEU A 242 -6.06 11.13 19.12
CA LEU A 242 -5.29 9.89 19.11
C LEU A 242 -6.07 8.78 19.79
N VAL A 243 -6.04 7.58 19.21
CA VAL A 243 -6.63 6.38 19.82
C VAL A 243 -5.86 6.05 21.12
N PRO A 244 -6.52 5.89 22.27
CA PRO A 244 -5.86 5.56 23.54
C PRO A 244 -5.26 4.15 23.54
N ASP A 245 -4.35 3.91 24.49
CA ASP A 245 -3.67 2.63 24.71
C ASP A 245 -2.85 2.13 23.51
N ARG A 246 -2.27 3.07 22.73
CA ARG A 246 -1.36 2.79 21.61
C ARG A 246 0.04 3.30 21.90
N ASP A 247 1.03 2.44 21.68
CA ASP A 247 2.44 2.82 21.78
C ASP A 247 2.91 3.48 20.49
N LEU A 248 3.28 4.77 20.59
CA LEU A 248 3.83 5.55 19.49
C LEU A 248 5.33 5.72 19.66
N CYS A 249 6.09 5.55 18.58
CA CYS A 249 7.47 6.04 18.52
C CYS A 249 7.46 7.57 18.53
N ILE A 250 8.20 8.17 19.45
CA ILE A 250 8.37 9.62 19.54
C ILE A 250 9.56 10.03 18.67
N PRO A 251 9.40 10.86 17.63
CA PRO A 251 10.50 11.33 16.79
C PRO A 251 11.59 12.12 17.55
N LEU A 252 12.66 12.44 16.86
CA LEU A 252 13.73 13.28 17.41
C LEU A 252 13.26 14.73 17.63
N SER A 253 13.55 15.27 18.81
CA SER A 253 13.20 16.64 19.19
C SER A 253 13.90 17.71 18.35
N CYS A 254 13.33 18.89 18.27
CA CYS A 254 13.93 20.10 17.70
C CYS A 254 14.02 21.20 18.78
N ASP A 255 15.04 22.04 18.68
CA ASP A 255 15.34 23.07 19.69
C ASP A 255 14.27 24.17 19.77
N THR A 256 13.68 24.50 18.62
CA THR A 256 12.69 25.58 18.49
C THR A 256 11.44 25.05 17.81
N GLN A 257 10.29 25.24 18.46
CA GLN A 257 8.97 24.90 17.94
C GLN A 257 8.13 26.15 17.63
N TYR A 258 7.10 25.98 16.81
CA TYR A 258 6.12 27.01 16.50
C TYR A 258 4.72 26.41 16.34
N THR A 259 3.73 26.98 17.01
CA THR A 259 2.33 26.57 16.88
C THR A 259 1.61 27.47 15.88
N LEU A 260 1.11 26.87 14.80
CA LEU A 260 0.37 27.55 13.74
C LEU A 260 -0.88 28.27 14.26
N GLN A 261 -1.06 29.49 13.78
CA GLN A 261 -2.30 30.26 13.85
C GLN A 261 -3.02 30.20 12.50
N ASP A 262 -4.33 30.47 12.48
CA ASP A 262 -5.21 30.23 11.33
C ASP A 262 -4.87 31.07 10.09
N ASP A 263 -4.22 32.22 10.26
CA ASP A 263 -3.84 33.14 9.18
C ASP A 263 -2.38 32.98 8.74
N ASN A 264 -1.63 32.06 9.34
CA ASN A 264 -0.21 31.94 9.07
C ASN A 264 0.08 31.33 7.70
N THR A 265 1.08 31.90 7.04
CA THR A 265 1.76 31.32 5.88
C THR A 265 3.22 30.99 6.25
N CYS A 266 3.91 30.18 5.44
CA CYS A 266 5.33 29.95 5.69
C CYS A 266 6.12 31.27 5.70
N GLU A 267 5.82 32.17 4.75
CA GLU A 267 6.52 33.45 4.64
C GLU A 267 6.28 34.35 5.86
N SER A 268 5.04 34.42 6.36
CA SER A 268 4.72 35.24 7.52
C SER A 268 5.44 34.75 8.78
N ILE A 269 5.52 33.42 8.97
CA ILE A 269 6.23 32.82 10.10
C ILE A 269 7.74 33.02 9.94
N GLU A 270 8.31 32.78 8.75
CA GLU A 270 9.75 32.92 8.50
C GLU A 270 10.24 34.33 8.80
N TRP A 271 9.50 35.35 8.35
CA TRP A 271 9.79 36.74 8.67
C TRP A 271 9.61 37.08 10.15
N ALA A 272 8.52 36.64 10.78
CA ALA A 272 8.25 36.93 12.18
C ALA A 272 9.31 36.28 13.11
N GLN A 273 9.74 35.06 12.78
CA GLN A 273 10.69 34.29 13.57
C GLN A 273 12.16 34.56 13.19
N ARG A 274 12.40 35.41 12.17
CA ARG A 274 13.73 35.75 11.66
C ARG A 274 14.56 34.52 11.25
N ILE A 275 13.89 33.53 10.69
CA ILE A 275 14.52 32.34 10.10
C ILE A 275 14.59 32.50 8.58
N LYS A 276 15.42 31.71 7.91
CA LYS A 276 15.65 31.89 6.46
C LYS A 276 14.39 31.48 5.70
N VAL A 277 14.11 32.19 4.61
CA VAL A 277 13.08 31.76 3.65
C VAL A 277 13.37 30.33 3.20
N GLY A 278 12.39 29.45 3.36
CA GLY A 278 12.51 28.01 3.10
C GLY A 278 12.80 27.15 4.34
N ASP A 279 13.23 27.73 5.47
CA ASP A 279 13.59 26.95 6.67
C ASP A 279 12.39 26.21 7.26
N ILE A 280 11.16 26.72 7.12
CA ILE A 280 9.98 26.00 7.60
C ILE A 280 9.81 24.67 6.86
N ARG A 281 9.90 24.69 5.52
CA ARG A 281 9.82 23.48 4.69
C ARG A 281 11.02 22.57 4.95
N LYS A 282 12.20 23.15 5.15
CA LYS A 282 13.43 22.41 5.46
C LYS A 282 13.27 21.53 6.71
N TYR A 283 12.61 22.01 7.75
CA TYR A 283 12.43 21.28 9.01
C TYR A 283 11.09 20.53 9.10
N ASN A 284 10.21 20.71 8.11
CA ASN A 284 8.88 20.10 8.03
C ASN A 284 8.58 19.76 6.56
N SER A 285 9.22 18.69 6.06
CA SER A 285 9.27 18.35 4.63
C SER A 285 7.95 17.93 4.00
N TRP A 286 6.91 17.71 4.81
CA TRP A 286 5.54 17.47 4.33
C TRP A 286 4.89 18.74 3.75
N ILE A 287 5.43 19.92 4.05
CA ILE A 287 4.95 21.19 3.53
C ILE A 287 5.41 21.34 2.08
N LYS A 288 4.46 21.58 1.17
CA LYS A 288 4.72 21.84 -0.25
C LYS A 288 5.64 23.04 -0.43
N ALA A 289 6.35 23.09 -1.56
CA ALA A 289 7.25 24.20 -1.88
C ALA A 289 6.53 25.57 -1.82
N ASP A 290 5.33 25.64 -2.41
CA ASP A 290 4.45 26.81 -2.42
C ASP A 290 3.72 27.06 -1.08
N CYS A 291 3.88 26.17 -0.09
CA CYS A 291 3.27 26.21 1.23
C CYS A 291 1.72 26.21 1.23
N THR A 292 1.08 25.78 0.13
CA THR A 292 -0.39 25.82 0.00
C THR A 292 -1.11 24.83 0.93
N ASN A 293 -0.42 23.79 1.40
CA ASN A 293 -0.99 22.76 2.26
C ASN A 293 -0.88 23.06 3.77
N LEU A 294 -0.20 24.13 4.18
CA LEU A 294 0.13 24.40 5.59
C LEU A 294 -1.09 24.36 6.53
N GLN A 295 -2.19 24.97 6.12
CA GLN A 295 -3.41 25.05 6.92
C GLN A 295 -4.35 23.87 6.66
N THR A 296 -4.47 23.45 5.40
CA THR A 296 -5.46 22.45 4.97
C THR A 296 -5.16 21.05 5.50
N THR A 297 -3.91 20.76 5.86
CA THR A 297 -3.51 19.45 6.39
C THR A 297 -3.43 19.39 7.91
N ARG A 298 -3.79 20.46 8.64
CA ARG A 298 -3.75 20.47 10.12
C ARG A 298 -4.52 19.32 10.78
N PRO A 299 -5.66 18.82 10.25
CA PRO A 299 -6.29 17.63 10.82
C PRO A 299 -5.40 16.39 10.79
N VAL A 300 -4.59 16.23 9.74
CA VAL A 300 -3.73 15.04 9.55
C VAL A 300 -2.35 15.23 10.19
N HIS A 301 -1.77 16.43 10.09
CA HIS A 301 -0.40 16.70 10.49
C HIS A 301 -0.26 17.54 11.77
N GLY A 302 -1.36 18.02 12.34
CA GLY A 302 -1.35 18.90 13.50
C GLY A 302 -0.84 20.32 13.19
N SER A 303 -0.60 21.08 14.25
CA SER A 303 -0.30 22.52 14.20
C SER A 303 1.07 22.89 14.78
N VAL A 304 1.82 21.97 15.38
CA VAL A 304 3.16 22.26 15.93
C VAL A 304 4.25 21.93 14.91
N LEU A 305 5.04 22.93 14.55
CA LEU A 305 6.14 22.85 13.60
C LEU A 305 7.49 22.91 14.32
N CYS A 306 8.51 22.32 13.70
CA CYS A 306 9.90 22.57 14.06
C CYS A 306 10.46 23.77 13.27
N LEU A 307 11.15 24.69 13.93
CA LEU A 307 11.89 25.80 13.31
C LEU A 307 13.42 25.58 13.34
N SER A 308 13.84 24.36 13.69
CA SER A 308 15.24 23.95 13.81
C SER A 308 15.38 22.46 13.44
N PRO A 309 16.62 21.97 13.16
CA PRO A 309 16.83 20.56 12.84
C PRO A 309 16.32 19.63 13.94
N GLN A 310 15.59 18.59 13.54
CA GLN A 310 15.22 17.49 14.42
C GLN A 310 16.48 16.65 14.73
N GLY A 311 16.74 16.35 16.00
CA GLY A 311 17.97 15.72 16.49
C GLY A 311 19.09 16.71 16.85
N GLY A 312 18.86 18.02 16.66
CA GLY A 312 19.81 19.08 16.99
C GLY A 312 20.91 19.30 15.93
N SER A 313 21.84 20.21 16.23
CA SER A 313 22.96 20.53 15.35
C SER A 313 24.16 19.60 15.59
N HIS A 314 24.42 18.67 14.69
CA HIS A 314 25.59 17.80 14.78
C HIS A 314 26.83 18.46 14.17
N ASN A 315 27.89 18.65 14.98
CA ASN A 315 29.24 18.91 14.49
C ASN A 315 29.82 17.59 13.94
N ALA A 316 29.46 17.23 12.72
CA ALA A 316 30.05 16.07 12.06
C ALA A 316 31.57 16.31 11.88
N THR A 317 32.39 15.53 12.60
CA THR A 317 33.83 15.36 12.35
C THR A 317 34.09 14.38 11.20
N GLY A 318 33.03 13.86 10.58
CA GLY A 318 33.09 13.12 9.32
C GLY A 318 33.66 13.97 8.19
N SER A 319 34.32 13.31 7.24
CA SER A 319 35.00 13.93 6.10
C SER A 319 34.19 15.09 5.53
N LYS A 320 34.82 16.27 5.45
CA LYS A 320 34.21 17.51 4.96
C LYS A 320 33.60 17.28 3.58
N SER A 321 32.31 16.97 3.53
CA SER A 321 31.48 17.36 2.40
C SER A 321 31.35 18.88 2.49
N ILE A 322 31.75 19.56 1.43
CA ILE A 322 31.76 21.02 1.37
C ILE A 322 30.29 21.45 1.35
N ALA A 323 29.81 21.87 2.53
CA ALA A 323 28.46 22.34 2.88
C ALA A 323 27.35 21.27 2.97
N PRO A 324 26.55 21.23 4.07
CA PRO A 324 25.20 20.71 3.98
C PRO A 324 24.42 21.67 3.09
N ALA A 325 24.30 21.33 1.81
CA ALA A 325 23.38 22.02 0.93
C ALA A 325 21.96 21.76 1.47
N ILE A 326 21.21 22.84 1.67
CA ILE A 326 19.75 22.78 1.88
C ILE A 326 19.20 22.19 0.58
N SER A 327 18.99 20.88 0.55
CA SER A 327 18.44 20.20 -0.60
C SER A 327 16.94 20.06 -0.36
N SER A 328 16.13 20.78 -1.12
CA SER A 328 14.68 20.58 -1.18
C SER A 328 14.31 19.29 -1.92
N GLY A 329 15.30 18.51 -2.35
CA GLY A 329 15.14 17.48 -3.37
C GLY A 329 15.12 18.05 -4.80
N TYR A 330 15.00 19.36 -4.97
CA TYR A 330 14.93 20.01 -6.28
C TYR A 330 16.23 20.75 -6.64
N THR A 331 16.33 21.10 -7.92
CA THR A 331 17.38 21.90 -8.52
C THR A 331 16.76 23.05 -9.31
N ASN A 332 17.55 24.08 -9.61
CA ASN A 332 17.15 25.21 -10.45
C ASN A 332 17.90 25.22 -11.80
N VAL A 333 18.53 24.10 -12.13
CA VAL A 333 19.36 23.92 -13.32
C VAL A 333 19.15 22.52 -13.85
N ILE A 334 18.84 22.39 -15.14
CA ILE A 334 18.79 21.10 -15.81
C ILE A 334 20.21 20.72 -16.26
N ARG A 335 20.55 19.44 -16.15
CA ARG A 335 21.79 18.85 -16.65
C ARG A 335 21.48 17.62 -17.48
N TYR A 336 22.25 17.41 -18.55
CA TYR A 336 22.22 16.14 -19.28
C TYR A 336 22.63 14.99 -18.37
N ALA A 337 22.06 13.81 -18.62
CA ALA A 337 22.53 12.59 -17.98
C ALA A 337 24.02 12.34 -18.33
N PRO A 338 24.80 11.69 -17.44
CA PRO A 338 26.20 11.43 -17.68
C PRO A 338 26.48 10.73 -19.02
N TYR A 339 27.63 11.01 -19.62
CA TYR A 339 28.02 10.38 -20.88
C TYR A 339 28.03 8.84 -20.78
N ASN A 340 27.38 8.16 -21.74
CA ASN A 340 27.13 6.70 -21.76
C ASN A 340 26.28 6.13 -20.60
N ALA A 341 25.58 6.96 -19.83
CA ALA A 341 24.63 6.47 -18.84
C ALA A 341 23.44 5.76 -19.51
N THR A 342 23.01 4.64 -18.94
CA THR A 342 21.76 3.97 -19.31
C THR A 342 20.64 4.54 -18.44
N VAL A 343 19.84 5.46 -18.97
CA VAL A 343 18.76 6.12 -18.21
C VAL A 343 17.55 5.18 -18.11
N ALA A 344 16.97 5.06 -16.92
CA ALA A 344 15.79 4.24 -16.71
C ALA A 344 14.57 4.81 -17.41
N ASN A 345 13.73 3.92 -17.95
CA ASN A 345 12.55 4.32 -18.73
C ASN A 345 11.61 5.20 -17.88
N GLY A 346 11.03 6.22 -18.50
CA GLY A 346 10.11 7.14 -17.84
C GLY A 346 10.76 8.17 -16.92
N THR A 347 12.07 8.09 -16.64
CA THR A 347 12.78 9.10 -15.83
C THR A 347 12.65 10.50 -16.47
N THR A 348 12.32 11.51 -15.67
CA THR A 348 12.19 12.88 -16.19
C THR A 348 13.48 13.39 -16.81
N CYS A 349 13.36 14.10 -17.93
CA CYS A 349 14.48 14.80 -18.58
C CYS A 349 14.76 16.17 -17.95
N TYR A 350 13.81 16.71 -17.16
CA TYR A 350 13.95 17.96 -16.42
C TYR A 350 14.67 17.73 -15.09
N CYS A 351 15.89 17.21 -15.18
CA CYS A 351 16.67 16.78 -14.03
C CYS A 351 18.01 17.53 -13.92
N GLY A 352 18.34 18.01 -12.73
CA GLY A 352 19.62 18.66 -12.42
C GLY A 352 20.64 17.78 -11.71
N LYS A 353 20.22 16.62 -11.17
CA LYS A 353 21.11 15.63 -10.54
C LYS A 353 20.71 14.20 -10.92
N TRP A 354 21.69 13.45 -11.40
CA TRP A 354 21.53 12.07 -11.82
C TRP A 354 22.26 11.12 -10.87
N PHE A 355 21.71 9.93 -10.65
CA PHE A 355 22.33 8.90 -9.82
C PHE A 355 22.25 7.53 -10.51
N THR A 356 23.39 6.86 -10.62
CA THR A 356 23.49 5.51 -11.20
C THR A 356 23.53 4.48 -10.08
N ILE A 357 22.63 3.52 -10.13
CA ILE A 357 22.46 2.48 -9.11
C ILE A 357 23.66 1.53 -9.08
N GLN A 358 24.13 1.26 -7.87
CA GLN A 358 25.15 0.26 -7.59
C GLN A 358 24.55 -0.92 -6.81
N GLU A 359 25.26 -2.03 -6.80
CA GLU A 359 24.88 -3.20 -6.01
C GLU A 359 24.84 -2.82 -4.51
N GLY A 360 23.71 -3.11 -3.86
CA GLY A 360 23.48 -2.79 -2.44
C GLY A 360 22.92 -1.40 -2.16
N ASP A 361 22.66 -0.56 -3.17
CA ASP A 361 21.88 0.66 -2.99
C ASP A 361 20.39 0.31 -2.71
N THR A 362 19.75 1.11 -1.86
CA THR A 362 18.30 1.07 -1.60
C THR A 362 17.70 2.45 -1.81
N CYS A 363 16.41 2.53 -2.12
CA CYS A 363 15.66 3.78 -2.23
C CYS A 363 15.82 4.65 -0.99
N ALA A 364 15.76 4.06 0.21
CA ALA A 364 15.96 4.78 1.46
C ALA A 364 17.37 5.39 1.55
N THR A 365 18.42 4.63 1.25
CA THR A 365 19.81 5.11 1.31
C THR A 365 20.10 6.15 0.23
N ILE A 366 19.53 6.01 -0.97
CA ILE A 366 19.63 7.00 -2.04
C ILE A 366 18.92 8.30 -1.63
N CYS A 367 17.69 8.22 -1.14
CA CYS A 367 16.90 9.38 -0.71
C CYS A 367 17.63 10.20 0.36
N VAL A 368 18.17 9.53 1.38
CA VAL A 368 18.96 10.16 2.44
C VAL A 368 20.25 10.77 1.88
N LYS A 369 20.97 10.03 1.03
CA LYS A 369 22.26 10.47 0.46
C LYS A 369 22.12 11.67 -0.47
N GLN A 370 21.03 11.74 -1.22
CA GLN A 370 20.79 12.78 -2.22
C GLN A 370 19.91 13.92 -1.68
N GLY A 371 19.29 13.74 -0.51
CA GLY A 371 18.45 14.75 0.13
C GLY A 371 17.20 15.04 -0.67
N LEU A 372 16.46 13.99 -1.04
CA LEU A 372 15.12 14.04 -1.67
C LEU A 372 14.16 13.11 -0.92
N SER A 373 12.85 13.40 -0.95
CA SER A 373 11.83 12.50 -0.39
C SER A 373 11.59 11.30 -1.30
N SER A 374 11.12 10.19 -0.71
CA SER A 374 10.68 9.00 -1.45
C SER A 374 9.60 9.35 -2.47
N ASP A 375 8.64 10.20 -2.09
CA ASP A 375 7.52 10.59 -2.96
C ASP A 375 8.02 11.36 -4.18
N LEU A 376 8.95 12.30 -3.98
CA LEU A 376 9.56 13.04 -5.09
C LEU A 376 10.40 12.11 -5.96
N PHE A 377 11.17 11.19 -5.35
CA PHE A 377 11.99 10.23 -6.08
C PHE A 377 11.15 9.32 -6.97
N MET A 378 10.00 8.84 -6.49
CA MET A 378 9.08 8.02 -7.28
C MET A 378 8.37 8.83 -8.36
N ALA A 379 7.92 10.04 -8.06
CA ALA A 379 7.21 10.90 -9.01
C ALA A 379 8.05 11.22 -10.26
N VAL A 380 9.36 11.46 -10.07
CA VAL A 380 10.26 11.81 -11.18
C VAL A 380 10.89 10.62 -11.88
N ASN A 381 10.67 9.40 -11.37
CA ASN A 381 11.11 8.14 -11.93
C ASN A 381 9.95 7.12 -11.98
N PRO A 382 8.92 7.34 -12.83
CA PRO A 382 7.71 6.52 -12.88
C PRO A 382 7.89 5.07 -13.36
N SER A 383 9.12 4.60 -13.61
CA SER A 383 9.40 3.16 -13.73
C SER A 383 9.40 2.44 -12.38
N PHE A 384 9.39 3.16 -11.27
CA PHE A 384 9.26 2.57 -9.95
C PHE A 384 7.82 2.14 -9.65
N SER A 385 7.69 0.98 -9.01
CA SER A 385 6.44 0.56 -8.40
C SER A 385 6.15 1.43 -7.18
N SER A 386 4.90 1.89 -7.05
CA SER A 386 4.44 2.63 -5.87
C SER A 386 4.38 1.76 -4.60
N SER A 387 4.41 0.43 -4.73
CA SER A 387 4.38 -0.51 -3.61
C SER A 387 5.74 -1.16 -3.30
N ASP A 388 6.72 -1.01 -4.18
CA ASP A 388 8.07 -1.60 -4.01
C ASP A 388 9.12 -0.80 -4.78
N CYS A 389 9.71 0.19 -4.08
CA CYS A 389 10.74 1.03 -4.67
C CYS A 389 12.06 0.26 -4.85
N ASP A 390 12.47 -0.55 -3.86
CA ASP A 390 13.77 -1.24 -3.87
C ASP A 390 13.82 -2.31 -4.96
N GLY A 391 12.75 -3.10 -5.13
CA GLY A 391 12.64 -4.07 -6.21
C GLY A 391 12.59 -3.46 -7.61
N SER A 392 12.33 -2.16 -7.72
CA SER A 392 12.33 -1.43 -8.98
C SER A 392 13.70 -0.85 -9.37
N LEU A 393 14.70 -0.93 -8.48
CA LEU A 393 16.06 -0.48 -8.75
C LEU A 393 16.79 -1.45 -9.67
N GLN A 394 17.32 -0.93 -10.78
CA GLN A 394 18.13 -1.72 -11.71
C GLN A 394 19.60 -1.31 -11.61
N VAL A 395 20.46 -2.24 -11.17
CA VAL A 395 21.91 -1.99 -11.08
C VAL A 395 22.45 -1.56 -12.45
N GLY A 396 23.23 -0.47 -12.47
CA GLY A 396 23.78 0.12 -13.69
C GLY A 396 22.85 1.11 -14.41
N TYR A 397 21.59 1.23 -14.01
CA TYR A 397 20.67 2.24 -14.54
C TYR A 397 20.79 3.56 -13.80
N THR A 398 20.45 4.64 -14.50
CA THR A 398 20.55 6.02 -14.01
C THR A 398 19.17 6.66 -13.88
N TYR A 399 18.92 7.25 -12.71
CA TYR A 399 17.66 7.85 -12.30
C TYR A 399 17.84 9.32 -11.92
N CYS A 400 16.75 10.08 -11.95
CA CYS A 400 16.75 11.46 -11.49
C CYS A 400 16.65 11.52 -9.96
N VAL A 401 17.58 12.21 -9.32
CA VAL A 401 17.62 12.42 -7.85
C VAL A 401 17.61 13.90 -7.47
N GLY A 402 17.27 14.75 -8.43
CA GLY A 402 17.19 16.19 -8.26
C GLY A 402 16.50 16.86 -9.44
N PRO A 403 15.17 16.73 -9.58
CA PRO A 403 14.41 17.38 -10.64
C PRO A 403 14.49 18.91 -10.57
N ASP A 404 14.20 19.59 -11.68
CA ASP A 404 13.96 21.04 -11.67
C ASP A 404 12.68 21.36 -10.88
N PHE A 405 12.57 22.57 -10.31
CA PHE A 405 11.37 23.00 -9.60
C PHE A 405 10.09 22.97 -10.44
N HIS A 406 10.19 23.07 -11.77
CA HIS A 406 9.05 23.08 -12.68
C HIS A 406 8.95 21.79 -13.51
N TRP A 407 9.59 20.70 -13.08
CA TRP A 407 9.68 19.46 -13.85
C TRP A 407 8.32 18.88 -14.28
N ASP A 408 7.25 19.20 -13.56
CA ASP A 408 5.85 18.78 -13.76
C ASP A 408 4.93 19.89 -14.28
N ASP A 409 5.47 21.07 -14.62
CA ASP A 409 4.73 22.21 -15.18
C ASP A 409 5.00 22.34 -16.69
N PRO A 410 4.13 21.81 -17.57
CA PRO A 410 4.34 21.88 -19.01
C PRO A 410 4.26 23.31 -19.57
N ASP A 411 3.50 24.21 -18.95
CA ASP A 411 3.32 25.58 -19.43
C ASP A 411 4.59 26.41 -19.21
N PHE A 412 5.32 26.14 -18.12
CA PHE A 412 6.62 26.76 -17.84
C PHE A 412 7.65 26.49 -18.95
N TRP A 413 7.65 25.29 -19.54
CA TRP A 413 8.62 24.90 -20.57
C TRP A 413 8.20 25.29 -22.00
N ASP A 414 6.93 25.67 -22.22
CA ASP A 414 6.43 26.09 -23.53
C ASP A 414 6.69 27.59 -23.83
N GLU A 415 6.87 28.43 -22.80
CA GLU A 415 7.05 29.88 -22.96
C GLU A 415 8.50 30.33 -23.27
N ASP A 416 9.54 29.54 -22.95
CA ASP A 416 10.95 29.91 -23.17
C ASP A 416 11.62 29.14 -24.32
N ARG A 417 11.32 29.52 -25.57
CA ARG A 417 12.07 29.04 -26.75
C ARG A 417 13.54 29.51 -26.81
N SER A 418 14.06 30.21 -25.80
CA SER A 418 15.42 30.76 -25.79
C SER A 418 16.43 29.98 -24.93
N THR A 419 15.97 29.08 -24.03
CA THR A 419 16.86 28.27 -23.18
C THR A 419 16.71 26.76 -23.38
N GLY A 420 16.64 26.33 -24.65
CA GLY A 420 16.99 24.96 -25.03
C GLY A 420 15.83 23.98 -25.05
N VAL A 421 15.71 23.29 -26.18
CA VAL A 421 14.89 22.09 -26.33
C VAL A 421 15.31 21.08 -25.24
N PRO A 422 14.37 20.45 -24.51
CA PRO A 422 14.73 19.43 -23.52
C PRO A 422 15.57 18.33 -24.18
N PRO A 423 16.58 17.77 -23.51
CA PRO A 423 17.32 16.62 -24.01
C PRO A 423 16.33 15.52 -24.37
N ALA A 424 16.38 15.00 -25.60
CA ALA A 424 15.61 13.82 -25.92
C ALA A 424 16.02 12.67 -24.96
N PRO A 425 15.09 11.76 -24.60
CA PRO A 425 15.25 10.78 -23.51
C PRO A 425 16.45 9.81 -23.62
N ASN A 426 17.26 9.91 -24.68
CA ASN A 426 18.43 9.07 -24.96
C ASN A 426 19.70 9.86 -25.36
N GLN A 427 19.78 11.17 -25.14
CA GLN A 427 20.99 11.93 -25.47
C GLN A 427 21.89 12.14 -24.24
N SER A 428 22.95 11.35 -24.19
CA SER A 428 24.16 11.64 -23.42
C SER A 428 24.88 12.86 -24.00
N GLU A 429 25.55 13.63 -23.15
CA GLU A 429 26.38 14.79 -23.54
C GLU A 429 27.37 14.40 -24.67
N PRO A 430 27.48 15.12 -25.80
CA PRO A 430 28.49 14.80 -26.80
C PRO A 430 29.91 15.00 -26.22
N PRO A 431 30.91 14.22 -26.68
CA PRO A 431 32.24 14.18 -26.09
C PRO A 431 33.01 15.52 -26.12
#